data_AF-A0A1I3A550-F1
#
_entry.id   AF-A0A1I3A550-F1
#
_cell.length_a   1.000
_cell.length_b   1.000
_cell.length_c   1.000
_cell.angle_alpha   90.00
_cell.angle_beta   90.00
_cell.angle_gamma   90.00
#
_symmetry.space_group_name_H-M   'P 1'
#
loop_
_entity.id
_entity.type
_entity.pdbx_description
1 polymer ?
#
loop_
_entity_poly.entity_id
_entity_poly.type
_entity_poly.pdbx_seq_one_letter_code
_entity_poly.pdbx_strand_id
1 'polypeptide(L)'
;MSRNDTKHVQTELDADEYERFRAFADEHGLSLKEAGREALVEWIDRQQRADPNDQAFTVLETLEEDSLPESAETDARTETDLIDEWDGSDESFTLADAPGQSR
;
A
#
# COMPACT_ATOMS: atom_id res chain seq x y z
N MET A 1 0.10 22.20 -29.71
CA MET A 1 -0.37 23.21 -28.74
C MET A 1 -0.79 22.49 -27.48
N SER A 2 -0.02 22.58 -26.39
CA SER A 2 -0.41 21.97 -25.11
C SER A 2 -1.56 22.77 -24.51
N ARG A 3 -2.71 22.13 -24.30
CA ARG A 3 -3.81 22.71 -23.52
C ARG A 3 -3.41 22.60 -22.04
N ASN A 4 -3.33 23.73 -21.34
CA ASN A 4 -3.30 23.72 -19.88
C ASN A 4 -4.65 23.17 -19.39
N ASP A 5 -4.66 21.96 -18.88
CA ASP A 5 -5.87 21.28 -18.38
C ASP A 5 -6.15 21.62 -16.90
N THR A 6 -5.91 22.88 -16.51
CA THR A 6 -6.21 23.37 -15.18
C THR A 6 -7.70 23.70 -15.07
N LYS A 7 -8.37 23.20 -14.05
CA LYS A 7 -9.76 23.57 -13.73
C LYS A 7 -9.77 24.70 -12.70
N HIS A 8 -10.76 25.58 -12.80
CA HIS A 8 -10.99 26.66 -11.85
C HIS A 8 -12.20 26.34 -10.99
N VAL A 9 -12.02 26.43 -9.67
CA VAL A 9 -13.08 26.28 -8.68
C VAL A 9 -13.18 27.59 -7.92
N GLN A 10 -14.39 28.12 -7.77
CA GLN A 10 -14.67 29.31 -6.98
C GLN A 10 -15.41 28.87 -5.71
N THR A 11 -15.02 29.43 -4.57
CA THR A 11 -15.66 29.20 -3.27
C THR A 11 -16.03 30.54 -2.66
N GLU A 12 -16.98 30.49 -1.74
CA GLU A 12 -17.37 31.63 -0.91
C GLU A 12 -16.80 31.43 0.50
N LEU A 13 -16.34 32.53 1.09
CA LEU A 13 -15.90 32.65 2.49
C LEU A 13 -16.60 33.88 3.06
N ASP A 14 -17.00 33.82 4.33
CA ASP A 14 -17.44 35.05 5.00
C ASP A 14 -16.26 36.02 5.21
N ALA A 15 -16.56 37.24 5.64
CA ALA A 15 -15.55 38.28 5.79
C ALA A 15 -14.46 37.89 6.81
N ASP A 16 -14.84 37.26 7.92
CA ASP A 16 -13.91 36.87 8.98
C ASP A 16 -13.09 35.64 8.59
N GLU A 17 -13.69 34.69 7.87
CA GLU A 17 -12.99 33.56 7.23
C GLU A 17 -11.97 34.04 6.21
N TYR A 18 -12.36 34.98 5.34
CA TYR A 18 -11.48 35.54 4.31
C TYR A 18 -10.28 36.25 4.93
N GLU A 19 -10.50 37.12 5.93
CA GLU A 19 -9.40 37.85 6.58
C GLU A 19 -8.45 36.91 7.33
N ARG A 20 -8.98 35.89 8.02
CA ARG A 20 -8.14 34.86 8.65
C ARG A 20 -7.30 34.09 7.62
N PHE A 21 -7.92 33.70 6.51
CA PHE A 21 -7.24 32.96 5.45
C PHE A 21 -6.19 33.83 4.75
N ARG A 22 -6.49 35.11 4.55
CA ARG A 22 -5.55 36.09 3.99
C ARG A 22 -4.34 36.29 4.90
N ALA A 23 -4.55 36.51 6.19
CA ALA A 23 -3.47 36.68 7.15
C ALA A 23 -2.57 35.44 7.21
N PHE A 24 -3.17 34.24 7.17
CA PHE A 24 -2.44 32.99 7.08
C PHE A 24 -1.57 32.92 5.80
N ALA A 25 -2.14 33.24 4.64
CA ALA A 25 -1.38 33.24 3.39
C ALA A 25 -0.20 34.24 3.43
N ASP A 26 -0.44 35.44 3.95
CA ASP A 26 0.57 36.50 4.08
C ASP A 26 1.70 36.09 5.05
N GLU A 27 1.39 35.47 6.19
CA GLU A 27 2.37 34.95 7.16
C GLU A 27 3.29 33.89 6.54
N HIS A 28 2.73 33.06 5.66
CA HIS A 28 3.46 31.99 4.96
C HIS A 28 4.11 32.46 3.66
N GLY A 29 3.95 33.73 3.27
CA GLY A 29 4.50 34.28 2.02
C GLY A 29 3.88 33.68 0.75
N LEU A 30 2.64 33.18 0.85
CA LEU A 30 1.92 32.53 -0.24
C LEU A 30 0.86 33.46 -0.83
N SER A 31 0.55 33.30 -2.12
CA SER A 31 -0.68 33.87 -2.65
C SER A 31 -1.90 33.11 -2.13
N LEU A 32 -3.06 33.77 -2.07
CA LEU A 32 -4.35 33.13 -1.73
C LEU A 32 -4.65 31.86 -2.56
N LYS A 33 -4.20 31.82 -3.83
CA LYS A 33 -4.38 30.67 -4.70
C LYS A 33 -3.47 29.51 -4.33
N GLU A 34 -2.22 29.79 -3.94
CA GLU A 34 -1.26 28.78 -3.51
C GLU A 34 -1.66 28.21 -2.16
N ALA A 35 -1.93 29.08 -1.17
CA ALA A 35 -2.44 28.67 0.13
C ALA A 35 -3.72 27.84 0.00
N GLY A 36 -4.63 28.23 -0.91
CA GLY A 36 -5.89 27.52 -1.11
C GLY A 36 -5.70 26.15 -1.76
N ARG A 37 -4.76 26.05 -2.71
CA ARG A 37 -4.38 24.78 -3.33
C ARG A 37 -3.76 23.84 -2.31
N GLU A 38 -2.81 24.32 -1.51
CA GLU A 38 -2.15 23.51 -0.47
C GLU A 38 -3.15 23.05 0.58
N ALA A 39 -3.99 23.95 1.09
CA ALA A 39 -5.03 23.60 2.07
C ALA A 39 -6.00 22.54 1.52
N LEU A 40 -6.41 22.65 0.25
CA LEU A 40 -7.30 21.68 -0.38
C LEU A 40 -6.64 20.29 -0.50
N VAL A 41 -5.39 20.23 -0.95
CA VAL A 41 -4.65 18.96 -1.07
C VAL A 41 -4.46 18.31 0.29
N GLU A 42 -4.00 19.08 1.28
CA GLU A 42 -3.83 18.59 2.66
C GLU A 42 -5.13 18.11 3.29
N TRP A 43 -6.24 18.80 3.02
CA TRP A 43 -7.56 18.37 3.49
C TRP A 43 -7.96 17.04 2.85
N ILE A 44 -7.82 16.92 1.52
CA ILE A 44 -8.10 15.69 0.78
C ILE A 44 -7.25 14.52 1.31
N ASP A 45 -5.95 14.71 1.48
CA ASP A 45 -5.04 13.67 1.96
C ASP A 45 -5.35 13.25 3.39
N ARG A 46 -5.78 14.19 4.24
CA ARG A 46 -6.23 13.88 5.61
C ARG A 46 -7.53 13.08 5.62
N GLN A 47 -8.46 13.38 4.72
CA GLN A 47 -9.74 12.66 4.62
C GLN A 47 -9.61 11.30 3.92
N GLN A 48 -8.66 11.15 3.00
CA GLN A 48 -8.38 9.88 2.31
C GLN A 48 -7.55 8.90 3.13
N ARG A 49 -7.14 9.25 4.36
CA ARG A 49 -6.53 8.25 5.25
C ARG A 49 -7.49 7.10 5.42
N ALA A 50 -6.97 5.88 5.19
CA ALA A 50 -7.71 4.65 5.37
C ALA A 50 -8.40 4.67 6.74
N ASP A 51 -9.66 4.23 6.77
CA ASP A 51 -10.35 4.06 8.05
C ASP A 51 -9.47 3.14 8.91
N PRO A 52 -9.02 3.59 10.09
CA PRO A 52 -8.18 2.75 10.95
C PRO A 52 -8.89 1.46 11.38
N ASN A 53 -10.21 1.37 11.22
CA ASN A 53 -11.01 0.17 11.49
C ASN A 53 -11.47 -0.54 10.21
N ASP A 54 -10.92 -0.19 9.05
CA ASP A 54 -11.24 -0.86 7.79
C ASP A 54 -10.87 -2.34 7.89
N GLN A 55 -11.88 -3.21 7.72
CA GLN A 55 -11.71 -4.66 7.78
C GLN A 55 -10.69 -5.20 6.77
N ALA A 56 -10.44 -4.50 5.67
CA ALA A 56 -9.40 -4.88 4.71
C ALA A 56 -7.98 -4.72 5.28
N PHE A 57 -7.79 -3.87 6.30
CA PHE A 57 -6.50 -3.54 6.90
C PHE A 57 -6.36 -3.98 8.37
N THR A 58 -7.47 -4.33 9.04
CA THR A 58 -7.46 -4.95 10.38
C THR A 58 -7.41 -6.48 10.36
N VAL A 59 -7.37 -7.11 9.17
CA VAL A 59 -7.33 -8.58 9.02
C VAL A 59 -6.26 -9.22 9.90
N LEU A 60 -5.05 -8.65 9.97
CA LEU A 60 -3.96 -9.21 10.76
C LEU A 60 -4.23 -9.13 12.26
N GLU A 61 -4.82 -8.04 12.74
CA GLU A 61 -5.20 -7.87 14.15
C GLU A 61 -6.32 -8.86 14.51
N THR A 62 -7.33 -9.00 13.65
CA THR A 62 -8.39 -10.01 13.83
C THR A 62 -7.87 -11.44 13.73
N LEU A 63 -6.89 -11.72 12.87
CA LEU A 63 -6.29 -13.05 12.73
C LEU A 63 -5.36 -13.39 13.91
N GLU A 64 -4.77 -12.38 14.54
CA GLU A 64 -3.99 -12.52 15.77
C GLU A 64 -4.90 -12.74 16.99
N GLU A 65 -6.07 -12.08 17.02
CA GLU A 65 -7.11 -12.34 18.03
C GLU A 65 -7.82 -13.69 17.85
N ASP A 66 -8.09 -14.10 16.60
CA ASP A 66 -8.61 -15.43 16.23
C ASP A 66 -7.51 -16.47 16.05
N SER A 67 -6.25 -16.15 16.44
CA SER A 67 -5.15 -17.07 16.29
C SER A 67 -5.41 -18.32 17.13
N LEU A 68 -5.42 -19.47 16.44
CA LEU A 68 -5.48 -20.76 17.10
C LEU A 68 -4.24 -20.90 18.01
N PRO A 69 -4.34 -21.60 19.16
CA PRO A 69 -3.19 -21.80 20.04
C PRO A 69 -1.98 -22.33 19.25
N GLU A 70 -0.75 -22.03 19.67
CA GLU A 70 0.49 -22.51 19.03
C GLU A 70 0.53 -24.04 18.85
N SER A 71 -0.31 -24.76 19.61
CA SER A 71 -0.56 -26.20 19.54
C SER A 71 -1.60 -26.63 18.49
N ALA A 72 -2.09 -25.72 17.65
CA ALA A 72 -3.07 -26.04 16.62
C ALA A 72 -2.45 -27.03 15.63
N GLU A 73 -3.03 -28.22 15.56
CA GLU A 73 -2.60 -29.29 14.66
C GLU A 73 -2.87 -28.86 13.21
N THR A 74 -1.91 -28.17 12.62
CA THR A 74 -1.82 -28.04 11.17
C THR A 74 -1.31 -29.39 10.63
N ASP A 75 -1.88 -29.88 9.54
CA ASP A 75 -1.31 -30.96 8.70
C ASP A 75 -0.05 -30.45 7.95
N ALA A 76 0.78 -29.70 8.67
CA ALA A 76 2.07 -29.21 8.24
C ALA A 76 3.00 -30.42 8.29
N ARG A 77 3.08 -31.13 7.16
CA ARG A 77 4.04 -32.19 6.96
C ARG A 77 5.44 -31.66 7.25
N THR A 78 6.14 -32.33 8.15
CA THR A 78 7.56 -32.10 8.40
C THR A 78 8.38 -32.71 7.27
N GLU A 79 9.61 -32.21 7.07
CA GLU A 79 10.53 -32.74 6.06
C GLU A 79 10.75 -34.26 6.22
N THR A 80 10.62 -34.77 7.45
CA THR A 80 10.65 -36.20 7.79
C THR A 80 9.47 -37.01 7.27
N ASP A 81 8.27 -36.43 7.15
CA ASP A 81 7.10 -37.14 6.62
C ASP A 81 7.26 -37.45 5.12
N LEU A 82 8.03 -36.63 4.40
CA LEU A 82 8.38 -36.86 3.00
C LEU A 82 9.34 -38.04 2.82
N ILE A 83 10.12 -38.38 3.84
CA ILE A 83 11.12 -39.45 3.80
C ILE A 83 10.44 -40.82 3.88
N ASP A 84 9.39 -40.95 4.71
CA ASP A 84 8.66 -42.21 4.88
C ASP A 84 7.71 -42.52 3.71
N GLU A 85 7.22 -41.52 2.97
CA GLU A 85 6.41 -41.71 1.75
C GLU A 85 7.28 -42.04 0.52
N TRP A 86 8.57 -41.71 0.55
CA TRP A 86 9.46 -41.90 -0.60
C TRP A 86 9.90 -43.36 -0.75
N ASP A 87 9.20 -44.12 -1.60
CA ASP A 87 9.56 -45.50 -2.01
C ASP A 87 10.72 -45.53 -3.02
N GLY A 88 11.84 -44.89 -2.66
CA GLY A 88 13.22 -45.21 -3.03
C GLY A 88 13.56 -45.61 -4.48
N SER A 89 12.76 -45.23 -5.47
CA SER A 89 13.08 -45.48 -6.86
C SER A 89 14.02 -44.37 -7.31
N ASP A 90 15.32 -44.58 -7.13
CA ASP A 90 16.36 -43.73 -7.70
C ASP A 90 16.22 -43.72 -9.23
N GLU A 91 15.41 -42.80 -9.76
CA GLU A 91 15.40 -42.53 -11.19
C GLU A 91 16.73 -41.86 -11.56
N SER A 92 17.61 -42.63 -12.21
CA SER A 92 18.84 -42.10 -12.75
C SER A 92 18.54 -41.13 -13.90
N PHE A 93 18.69 -39.83 -13.67
CA PHE A 93 18.66 -38.85 -14.76
C PHE A 93 20.03 -38.81 -15.43
N THR A 94 20.08 -39.05 -16.74
CA THR A 94 21.29 -38.80 -17.53
C THR A 94 21.27 -37.36 -18.02
N LEU A 95 22.20 -36.54 -17.53
CA LEU A 95 22.46 -35.23 -18.10
C LEU A 95 23.00 -35.44 -19.52
N ALA A 96 22.21 -35.06 -20.54
CA ALA A 96 22.68 -35.07 -21.92
C ALA A 96 23.93 -34.17 -22.02
N ASP A 97 24.99 -34.72 -22.60
CA ASP A 97 26.27 -34.05 -22.83
C ASP A 97 26.03 -32.66 -23.48
N ALA A 98 26.67 -31.63 -22.92
CA ALA A 98 26.56 -30.27 -23.42
C ALA A 98 26.90 -30.22 -24.92
N PRO A 99 26.17 -29.47 -25.77
CA PRO A 99 26.47 -29.43 -27.20
C PRO A 99 27.92 -28.98 -27.39
N GLY A 100 28.73 -29.91 -27.90
CA GLY A 100 30.17 -29.76 -28.04
C GLY A 100 30.53 -28.43 -28.72
N GLN A 101 31.43 -27.70 -28.08
CA GLN A 101 32.25 -26.70 -28.75
C GLN A 101 33.09 -27.45 -29.78
N SER A 102 32.70 -27.38 -31.05
CA SER A 102 33.60 -27.69 -32.17
C SER A 102 33.85 -26.39 -32.93
N ARG A 103 35.12 -26.03 -32.87
CA ARG A 103 35.78 -24.88 -33.47
C ARG A 103 36.01 -25.11 -34.97
#